data_AF-A0AA42I524-F1
#
_entry.id   AF-A0AA42I524-F1
#
_cell.length_a   1.000
_cell.length_b   1.000
_cell.length_c   1.000
_cell.angle_alpha   90.00
_cell.angle_beta   90.00
_cell.angle_gamma   90.00
#
_symmetry.space_group_name_H-M   'P 1'
#
loop_
_entity.id
_entity.type
_entity.pdbx_description
1 polymer ?
#
loop_
_entity_poly.entity_id
_entity_poly.type
_entity_poly.pdbx_seq_one_letter_code
_entity_poly.pdbx_strand_id
1 'polypeptide(L)'
;MRLGQAIEENLEKRNQIIKRINHVLMLDNDYIEFLEKFKNNEIIPDIIIWGYEESLKQNYYLQERYPKISQQVWGIGCSGQGDKWFLNKEESPTVLFYDHNQGEYQSIDQFLSLNINFKDFLIMAFHYQALEQALDKNENLSKDEQEKFKQTMSTISKDLYALYPFKYF
;
A
#
# COMPACT_ATOMS: atom_id res chain seq x y z
N MET A 1 -16.34 -2.90 6.65
CA MET A 1 -16.70 -1.91 5.62
C MET A 1 -16.50 -2.61 4.26
N ARG A 2 -16.98 -2.08 3.13
CA ARG A 2 -16.58 -2.60 1.81
C ARG A 2 -15.50 -1.69 1.24
N LEU A 3 -14.51 -2.24 0.54
CA LEU A 3 -13.50 -1.49 -0.22
C LEU A 3 -14.13 -0.43 -1.14
N GLY A 4 -15.32 -0.73 -1.69
CA GLY A 4 -16.12 0.17 -2.51
C GLY A 4 -16.04 -0.20 -3.99
N GLN A 5 -17.15 -0.06 -4.71
CA GLN A 5 -17.32 -0.63 -6.05
C GLN A 5 -16.26 -0.14 -7.05
N ALA A 6 -15.93 1.15 -7.05
CA ALA A 6 -14.94 1.73 -7.95
C ALA A 6 -13.53 1.16 -7.74
N ILE A 7 -13.15 0.87 -6.49
CA ILE A 7 -11.86 0.22 -6.17
C ILE A 7 -11.89 -1.23 -6.66
N GLU A 8 -12.95 -1.98 -6.31
CA GLU A 8 -13.05 -3.40 -6.65
C GLU A 8 -13.11 -3.69 -8.16
N GLU A 9 -13.59 -2.75 -8.97
CA GLU A 9 -13.66 -2.88 -10.44
C GLU A 9 -12.28 -2.78 -11.11
N ASN A 10 -11.34 -2.06 -10.49
CA ASN A 10 -9.99 -1.86 -11.01
C ASN A 10 -8.98 -2.87 -10.44
N LEU A 11 -9.41 -3.76 -9.54
CA LEU A 11 -8.58 -4.80 -8.96
C LEU A 11 -8.84 -6.16 -9.62
N GLU A 12 -7.76 -6.89 -9.85
CA GLU A 12 -7.79 -8.22 -10.42
C GLU A 12 -8.26 -9.24 -9.39
N LYS A 13 -9.45 -9.79 -9.65
CA LYS A 13 -10.14 -10.74 -8.77
C LYS A 13 -9.52 -12.12 -8.88
N ARG A 14 -9.55 -12.86 -7.78
CA ARG A 14 -9.21 -14.29 -7.78
C ARG A 14 -10.41 -15.12 -8.22
N ASN A 15 -10.14 -16.30 -8.78
CA ASN A 15 -11.19 -17.22 -9.24
C ASN A 15 -12.00 -17.85 -8.10
N GLN A 16 -11.43 -17.95 -6.90
CA GLN A 16 -12.06 -18.59 -5.75
C GLN A 16 -11.82 -17.77 -4.48
N ILE A 17 -12.90 -17.37 -3.80
CA ILE A 17 -12.82 -16.61 -2.53
C ILE A 17 -12.14 -17.46 -1.44
N ILE A 18 -11.23 -16.85 -0.69
CA ILE A 18 -10.70 -17.46 0.54
C ILE A 18 -11.64 -17.13 1.70
N LYS A 19 -12.03 -18.13 2.48
CA LYS A 19 -13.03 -17.98 3.55
C LYS A 19 -12.46 -18.13 4.97
N ARG A 20 -11.14 -18.34 5.12
CA ARG A 20 -10.48 -18.65 6.41
C ARG A 20 -9.06 -18.08 6.47
N ILE A 21 -8.96 -16.75 6.57
CA ILE A 21 -7.68 -16.03 6.70
C ILE A 21 -7.31 -15.92 8.19
N ASN A 22 -7.05 -17.06 8.85
CA ASN A 22 -6.87 -17.10 10.31
C ASN A 22 -5.59 -16.40 10.81
N HIS A 23 -4.57 -16.28 9.96
CA HIS A 23 -3.27 -15.70 10.33
C HIS A 23 -3.23 -14.16 10.30
N VAL A 24 -4.32 -13.53 9.84
CA VAL A 24 -4.38 -12.09 9.52
C VAL A 24 -5.57 -11.40 10.24
N LEU A 25 -6.30 -12.13 11.09
CA LEU A 25 -7.57 -11.69 11.71
C LEU A 25 -7.46 -10.47 12.63
N MET A 26 -6.26 -10.04 12.99
CA MET A 26 -6.01 -8.85 13.82
C MET A 26 -5.55 -7.64 12.99
N LEU A 27 -5.57 -7.73 11.66
CA LEU A 27 -5.23 -6.61 10.78
C LEU A 27 -6.48 -5.85 10.33
N ASP A 28 -6.25 -4.84 9.50
CA ASP A 28 -7.25 -4.01 8.85
C ASP A 28 -8.31 -4.85 8.09
N ASN A 29 -9.59 -4.55 8.33
CA ASN A 29 -10.71 -5.29 7.72
C ASN A 29 -10.77 -5.16 6.20
N ASP A 30 -10.41 -3.99 5.67
CA ASP A 30 -10.40 -3.74 4.23
C ASP A 30 -9.22 -4.49 3.58
N TYR A 31 -8.10 -4.67 4.30
CA TYR A 31 -7.01 -5.55 3.86
C TYR A 31 -7.40 -7.03 3.87
N ILE A 32 -8.12 -7.49 4.90
CA ILE A 32 -8.64 -8.87 4.94
C ILE A 32 -9.58 -9.10 3.75
N GLU A 33 -10.54 -8.20 3.52
CA GLU A 33 -11.44 -8.27 2.37
C GLU A 33 -10.66 -8.31 1.05
N PHE A 34 -9.56 -7.56 0.95
CA PHE A 34 -8.69 -7.59 -0.21
C PHE A 34 -8.10 -8.99 -0.44
N LEU A 35 -7.49 -9.59 0.58
CA LEU A 35 -6.87 -10.92 0.49
C LEU A 35 -7.88 -12.04 0.16
N GLU A 36 -9.12 -11.88 0.61
CA GLU A 36 -10.20 -12.84 0.33
C GLU A 36 -10.65 -12.85 -1.12
N LYS A 37 -10.56 -11.71 -1.82
CA LYS A 37 -11.22 -11.50 -3.13
C LYS A 37 -10.27 -11.25 -4.30
N PHE A 38 -9.05 -10.79 -4.02
CA PHE A 38 -8.13 -10.35 -5.07
C PHE A 38 -6.83 -11.15 -5.02
N LYS A 39 -6.15 -11.22 -6.16
CA LYS A 39 -4.78 -11.74 -6.25
C LYS A 39 -3.77 -10.60 -6.15
N ASN A 40 -2.50 -10.86 -6.45
CA ASN A 40 -1.51 -9.79 -6.57
C ASN A 40 -2.01 -8.76 -7.58
N ASN A 41 -1.91 -7.49 -7.23
CA ASN A 41 -2.36 -6.37 -8.04
C ASN A 41 -1.21 -5.38 -8.21
N GLU A 42 -0.72 -5.25 -9.42
CA GLU A 42 0.17 -4.15 -9.82
C GLU A 42 -0.71 -3.00 -10.28
N ILE A 43 -0.82 -1.96 -9.46
CA ILE A 43 -1.63 -0.77 -9.79
C ILE A 43 -0.81 0.13 -10.72
N ILE A 44 0.44 0.35 -10.36
CA ILE A 44 1.51 0.98 -11.14
C ILE A 44 2.82 0.24 -10.84
N PRO A 45 3.88 0.39 -11.65
CA PRO A 45 5.16 -0.27 -11.40
C PRO A 45 5.71 0.00 -9.99
N ASP A 46 5.42 1.19 -9.46
CA ASP A 46 5.84 1.61 -8.13
C ASP A 46 4.86 1.26 -7.01
N ILE A 47 3.74 0.56 -7.28
CA ILE A 47 2.76 0.11 -6.27
C ILE A 47 2.20 -1.28 -6.64
N ILE A 48 2.81 -2.32 -6.08
CA ILE A 48 2.36 -3.72 -6.20
C ILE A 48 1.82 -4.19 -4.84
N ILE A 49 0.55 -4.57 -4.79
CA ILE A 49 -0.11 -5.13 -3.61
C ILE A 49 -0.11 -6.65 -3.69
N TRP A 50 0.36 -7.31 -2.63
CA TRP A 50 0.40 -8.76 -2.57
C TRP A 50 -0.97 -9.33 -2.19
N GLY A 51 -1.45 -10.27 -3.00
CA GLY A 51 -2.53 -11.17 -2.64
C GLY A 51 -2.11 -12.17 -1.56
N TYR A 52 -3.06 -13.01 -1.14
CA TYR A 52 -2.91 -13.87 0.04
C TYR A 52 -1.64 -14.74 0.05
N GLU A 53 -1.37 -15.45 -1.05
CA GLU A 53 -0.29 -16.41 -1.13
C GLU A 53 1.10 -15.72 -1.03
N GLU A 54 1.30 -14.62 -1.76
CA GLU A 54 2.56 -13.87 -1.69
C GLU A 54 2.70 -13.14 -0.35
N SER A 55 1.61 -12.59 0.18
CA SER A 55 1.60 -11.96 1.51
C SER A 55 2.04 -12.94 2.60
N LEU A 56 1.52 -14.18 2.61
CA LEU A 56 1.96 -15.21 3.55
C LEU A 56 3.44 -15.54 3.42
N LYS A 57 3.91 -15.76 2.18
CA LYS A 57 5.31 -16.10 1.91
C LYS A 57 6.26 -14.99 2.38
N GLN A 58 5.95 -13.74 2.06
CA GLN A 58 6.78 -12.59 2.43
C GLN A 58 6.80 -12.36 3.94
N ASN A 59 5.65 -12.50 4.60
CA ASN A 59 5.57 -12.35 6.05
C ASN A 59 6.20 -13.53 6.81
N TYR A 60 6.18 -14.73 6.25
CA TYR A 60 6.94 -15.86 6.79
C TYR A 60 8.45 -15.59 6.73
N TYR A 61 8.96 -15.13 5.57
CA TYR A 61 10.36 -14.73 5.44
C TYR A 61 10.74 -13.62 6.43
N LEU A 62 9.88 -12.60 6.58
CA LEU A 62 10.08 -11.53 7.56
C LEU A 62 10.17 -12.09 8.99
N GLN A 63 9.32 -13.04 9.34
CA GLN A 63 9.33 -13.69 10.65
C GLN A 63 10.61 -14.51 10.90
N GLU A 64 11.07 -15.26 9.90
CA GLU A 64 12.29 -16.07 10.04
C GLU A 64 13.55 -15.21 10.17
N ARG A 65 13.65 -14.12 9.40
CA ARG A 65 14.87 -13.30 9.33
C ARG A 65 14.88 -12.14 10.31
N TYR A 66 13.72 -11.57 10.59
CA TYR A 66 13.57 -10.35 11.40
C TYR A 66 12.45 -10.51 12.44
N PRO A 67 12.56 -11.48 13.36
CA PRO A 67 11.46 -11.84 14.28
C PRO A 67 10.97 -10.68 15.15
N LYS A 68 11.85 -9.73 15.50
CA LYS A 68 11.47 -8.52 16.25
C LYS A 68 10.64 -7.54 15.42
N ILE A 69 10.94 -7.41 14.14
CA ILE A 69 10.21 -6.54 13.21
C ILE A 69 8.88 -7.19 12.83
N SER A 70 8.86 -8.50 12.55
CA SER A 70 7.64 -9.22 12.21
C SER A 70 6.57 -9.21 13.31
N GLN A 71 6.95 -8.96 14.57
CA GLN A 71 6.00 -8.79 15.66
C GLN A 71 5.26 -7.44 15.58
N GLN A 72 5.84 -6.44 14.93
CA GLN A 72 5.34 -5.07 14.88
C GLN A 72 4.65 -4.73 13.56
N VAL A 73 5.01 -5.41 12.47
CA VAL A 73 4.50 -5.09 11.13
C VAL A 73 4.03 -6.32 10.36
N TRP A 74 3.23 -6.09 9.33
CA TRP A 74 2.81 -7.05 8.34
C TRP A 74 3.01 -6.49 6.94
N GLY A 75 3.82 -7.15 6.09
CA GLY A 75 4.07 -6.70 4.73
C GLY A 75 2.86 -6.86 3.83
N ILE A 76 2.54 -5.83 3.04
CA ILE A 76 1.36 -5.80 2.17
C ILE A 76 1.70 -5.61 0.68
N GLY A 77 2.91 -5.17 0.35
CA GLY A 77 3.29 -4.88 -1.03
C GLY A 77 4.71 -4.36 -1.18
N CYS A 78 5.10 -4.10 -2.43
CA CYS A 78 6.41 -3.54 -2.78
C CYS A 78 6.38 -2.67 -4.04
N SER A 79 7.32 -1.75 -4.16
CA SER A 79 7.60 -1.09 -5.44
C SER A 79 8.40 -2.03 -6.33
N GLY A 80 8.37 -1.80 -7.64
CA GLY A 80 9.23 -2.50 -8.61
C GLY A 80 10.73 -2.28 -8.35
N GLN A 81 11.09 -1.29 -7.54
CA GLN A 81 12.48 -0.95 -7.17
C GLN A 81 12.91 -1.56 -5.82
N GLY A 82 11.98 -2.20 -5.08
CA GLY A 82 12.30 -2.94 -3.86
C GLY A 82 11.88 -2.27 -2.55
N ASP A 83 11.36 -1.04 -2.59
CA ASP A 83 10.68 -0.43 -1.44
C ASP A 83 9.49 -1.28 -1.04
N LYS A 84 9.06 -1.18 0.22
CA LYS A 84 7.99 -2.02 0.74
C LYS A 84 6.98 -1.23 1.56
N TRP A 85 5.73 -1.69 1.51
CA TRP A 85 4.68 -1.23 2.41
C TRP A 85 4.28 -2.30 3.40
N PHE A 86 3.89 -1.84 4.57
CA PHE A 86 3.46 -2.67 5.68
C PHE A 86 2.23 -2.08 6.34
N LEU A 87 1.50 -2.89 7.10
CA LEU A 87 0.60 -2.43 8.14
C LEU A 87 1.32 -2.57 9.48
N ASN A 88 1.24 -1.56 10.36
CA ASN A 88 1.59 -1.79 11.76
C ASN A 88 0.55 -2.72 12.43
N LYS A 89 0.95 -3.42 13.49
CA LYS A 89 0.11 -4.36 14.24
C LYS A 89 -0.48 -3.71 15.50
N GLU A 90 -1.08 -2.55 15.32
CA GLU A 90 -1.80 -1.81 16.37
C GLU A 90 -3.32 -2.00 16.25
N GLU A 91 -4.08 -1.53 17.24
CA GLU A 91 -5.55 -1.65 17.23
C GLU A 91 -6.22 -0.95 16.03
N SER A 92 -5.62 0.14 15.54
CA SER A 92 -6.01 0.83 14.31
C SER A 92 -4.82 0.86 13.35
N PRO A 93 -4.67 -0.16 12.48
CA PRO A 93 -3.53 -0.26 11.60
C PRO A 93 -3.39 0.94 10.65
N THR A 94 -2.16 1.37 10.45
CA THR A 94 -1.75 2.37 9.46
C THR A 94 -0.72 1.78 8.52
N VAL A 95 -0.70 2.30 7.29
CA VAL A 95 0.29 1.91 6.30
C VAL A 95 1.62 2.57 6.61
N LEU A 96 2.67 1.76 6.64
CA LEU A 96 4.06 2.16 6.77
C LEU A 96 4.78 1.99 5.44
N PHE A 97 5.75 2.86 5.17
CA PHE A 97 6.67 2.78 4.05
C PHE A 97 8.09 2.47 4.54
N TYR A 98 8.79 1.61 3.81
CA TYR A 98 10.21 1.31 4.03
C TYR A 98 11.01 1.55 2.75
N ASP A 99 11.98 2.46 2.83
CA ASP A 99 12.96 2.72 1.77
C ASP A 99 14.04 1.63 1.79
N HIS A 100 14.10 0.86 0.71
CA HIS A 100 15.06 -0.25 0.61
C HIS A 100 16.52 0.20 0.64
N ASN A 101 16.81 1.47 0.31
CA ASN A 101 18.16 2.03 0.38
C ASN A 101 18.69 2.17 1.81
N GLN A 102 17.83 2.08 2.82
CA GLN A 102 18.23 2.06 4.22
C GLN A 102 18.88 0.73 4.66
N GLY A 103 18.86 -0.29 3.80
CA GLY A 103 19.48 -1.59 4.06
C GLY A 103 18.53 -2.58 4.72
N GLU A 104 19.04 -3.42 5.62
CA GLU A 104 18.26 -4.43 6.34
C GLU A 104 17.41 -3.82 7.48
N TYR A 105 16.37 -4.54 7.91
CA TYR A 105 15.48 -4.10 8.98
C TYR A 105 16.16 -4.20 10.35
N GLN A 106 16.45 -3.06 10.96
CA GLN A 106 17.11 -2.96 12.27
C GLN A 106 16.16 -2.49 13.36
N SER A 107 15.31 -1.49 13.09
CA SER A 107 14.33 -0.92 14.03
C SER A 107 13.04 -0.51 13.32
N ILE A 108 11.94 -0.41 14.06
CA ILE A 108 10.68 0.14 13.57
C ILE A 108 10.81 1.62 13.19
N ASP A 109 11.78 2.34 13.76
CA ASP A 109 12.02 3.76 13.47
C ASP A 109 12.44 4.02 12.01
N GLN A 110 12.85 2.99 11.27
CA GLN A 110 13.15 3.07 9.84
C GLN A 110 11.89 3.10 8.96
N PHE A 111 10.72 2.79 9.54
CA PHE A 111 9.45 2.69 8.84
C PHE A 111 8.69 4.00 8.97
N LEU A 112 8.45 4.67 7.85
CA LEU A 112 7.73 5.92 7.80
C LEU A 112 6.22 5.64 7.83
N SER A 113 5.53 6.11 8.88
CA SER A 113 4.06 6.07 8.88
C SER A 113 3.49 7.04 7.85
N LEU A 114 2.57 6.54 7.01
CA LEU A 114 1.81 7.35 6.07
C LEU A 114 0.55 7.95 6.72
N ASN A 115 0.23 7.56 7.96
CA ASN A 115 -0.96 7.99 8.72
C ASN A 115 -2.27 7.79 7.95
N ILE A 116 -2.37 6.70 7.19
CA ILE A 116 -3.56 6.29 6.43
C ILE A 116 -3.81 4.80 6.64
N ASN A 117 -5.06 4.37 6.54
CA ASN A 117 -5.43 2.95 6.58
C ASN A 117 -5.20 2.29 5.20
N PHE A 118 -5.47 0.99 5.10
CA PHE A 118 -5.25 0.24 3.85
C PHE A 118 -6.15 0.73 2.69
N LYS A 119 -7.40 1.08 2.97
CA LYS A 119 -8.33 1.57 1.95
C LYS A 119 -7.90 2.91 1.37
N ASP A 120 -7.50 3.84 2.24
CA ASP A 120 -6.97 5.15 1.85
C ASP A 120 -5.67 5.00 1.04
N PHE A 121 -4.86 4.00 1.37
CA PHE A 121 -3.68 3.63 0.57
C PHE A 121 -4.04 3.15 -0.83
N LEU A 122 -5.09 2.34 -1.00
CA LEU A 122 -5.59 1.96 -2.33
C LEU A 122 -6.14 3.17 -3.10
N ILE A 123 -6.90 4.05 -2.44
CA ILE A 123 -7.42 5.29 -3.06
C ILE A 123 -6.26 6.14 -3.58
N MET A 124 -5.24 6.35 -2.75
CA MET A 124 -4.02 7.05 -3.13
C MET A 124 -3.35 6.37 -4.33
N ALA A 125 -3.18 5.04 -4.32
CA ALA A 125 -2.54 4.31 -5.41
C ALA A 125 -3.24 4.52 -6.76
N PHE A 126 -4.58 4.48 -6.79
CA PHE A 126 -5.33 4.76 -8.02
C PHE A 126 -5.26 6.22 -8.48
N HIS A 127 -5.09 7.17 -7.56
CA HIS A 127 -4.81 8.55 -7.93
C HIS A 127 -3.43 8.69 -8.58
N TYR A 128 -2.39 8.02 -8.07
CA TYR A 128 -1.08 7.99 -8.73
C TYR A 128 -1.13 7.32 -10.10
N GLN A 129 -1.90 6.24 -10.25
CA GLN A 129 -2.14 5.63 -11.55
C GLN A 129 -2.75 6.62 -12.56
N ALA A 130 -3.77 7.38 -12.15
CA ALA A 130 -4.36 8.40 -13.00
C ALA A 130 -3.38 9.55 -13.32
N LEU A 131 -2.49 9.90 -12.38
CA LEU A 131 -1.44 10.89 -12.58
C LEU A 131 -0.43 10.44 -13.64
N GLU A 132 0.10 9.22 -13.52
CA GLU A 132 1.04 8.64 -14.49
C GLU A 132 0.43 8.59 -15.88
N GLN A 133 -0.82 8.14 -16.01
CA GLN A 133 -1.52 8.14 -17.30
C GLN A 133 -1.71 9.55 -17.90
N ALA A 134 -1.83 10.57 -17.06
CA ALA A 134 -1.93 11.95 -17.52
C ALA A 134 -0.57 12.52 -17.98
N LEU A 135 0.52 12.14 -17.30
CA LEU A 135 1.90 12.46 -17.66
C LEU A 135 2.38 11.71 -18.92
N ASP A 136 1.94 10.47 -19.12
CA ASP A 136 2.22 9.71 -20.34
C ASP A 136 1.57 10.35 -21.57
N LYS A 137 0.39 10.96 -21.39
CA LYS A 137 -0.35 11.64 -22.46
C LYS A 137 0.16 13.06 -22.71
N ASN A 138 0.60 13.74 -21.66
CA ASN A 138 1.06 15.12 -21.71
C ASN A 138 2.45 15.19 -21.07
N GLU A 139 3.48 15.62 -21.82
CA GLU A 139 4.85 15.72 -21.31
C GLU A 139 4.96 16.47 -19.97
N ASN A 140 4.04 17.40 -19.69
CA ASN A 140 3.93 18.08 -18.40
C ASN A 140 2.47 18.40 -18.05
N LEU A 141 2.16 18.38 -16.75
CA LEU A 141 0.91 18.92 -16.20
C LEU A 141 1.06 20.42 -15.90
N SER A 142 -0.02 21.18 -16.11
CA SER A 142 -0.09 22.58 -15.71
C SER A 142 -0.02 22.73 -14.18
N LYS A 143 0.36 23.92 -13.69
CA LYS A 143 0.38 24.21 -12.24
C LYS A 143 -0.98 23.97 -11.58
N ASP A 144 -2.07 24.29 -12.27
CA ASP A 144 -3.43 24.09 -11.74
C ASP A 144 -3.76 22.60 -11.59
N GLU A 145 -3.30 21.75 -12.51
CA GLU A 145 -3.47 20.29 -12.42
C GLU A 145 -2.61 19.68 -11.30
N GLN A 146 -1.36 20.15 -11.16
CA GLN A 146 -0.48 19.73 -10.07
C GLN A 146 -1.07 20.12 -8.71
N GLU A 147 -1.58 21.34 -8.55
CA GLU A 147 -2.20 21.79 -7.29
C GLU A 147 -3.50 21.04 -7.00
N LYS A 148 -4.32 20.73 -8.00
CA LYS A 148 -5.49 19.86 -7.82
C LYS A 148 -5.09 18.48 -7.30
N PHE A 149 -4.03 17.88 -7.86
CA PHE A 149 -3.54 16.58 -7.39
C PHE A 149 -3.09 16.63 -5.93
N LYS A 150 -2.30 17.65 -5.56
CA LYS A 150 -1.86 17.87 -4.17
C LYS A 150 -3.05 18.01 -3.23
N GLN A 151 -4.06 18.80 -3.63
CA GLN A 151 -5.29 18.96 -2.85
C GLN A 151 -6.01 17.63 -2.66
N THR A 152 -6.12 16.80 -3.70
CA THR A 152 -6.69 15.45 -3.60
C THR A 152 -5.94 14.61 -2.58
N MET A 153 -4.60 14.59 -2.60
CA MET A 153 -3.80 13.86 -1.60
C MET A 153 -4.05 14.38 -0.18
N SER A 154 -4.14 15.70 0.00
CA SER A 154 -4.46 16.31 1.30
C SER A 154 -5.85 15.98 1.83
N THR A 155 -6.81 15.58 0.96
CA THR A 155 -8.11 15.07 1.44
C THR A 155 -8.02 13.67 2.04
N ILE A 156 -7.01 12.88 1.65
CA ILE A 156 -6.75 11.54 2.19
C ILE A 156 -6.00 11.68 3.52
N SER A 157 -4.88 12.40 3.50
CA SER A 157 -4.13 12.77 4.70
C SER A 157 -3.34 14.05 4.43
N LYS A 158 -3.41 14.99 5.37
CA LYS A 158 -2.95 16.38 5.19
C LYS A 158 -1.54 16.48 4.61
N ASP A 159 -0.63 15.64 5.11
CA ASP A 159 0.80 15.69 4.79
C ASP A 159 1.25 14.58 3.82
N LEU A 160 0.31 13.76 3.32
CA LEU A 160 0.63 12.55 2.53
C LEU A 160 1.48 12.84 1.30
N TYR A 161 1.14 13.88 0.55
CA TYR A 161 1.90 14.28 -0.64
C TYR A 161 3.34 14.74 -0.31
N ALA A 162 3.55 15.31 0.88
CA ALA A 162 4.86 15.80 1.28
C ALA A 162 5.80 14.68 1.73
N LEU A 163 5.28 13.47 1.99
CA LEU A 163 6.07 12.31 2.37
C LEU A 163 6.81 11.73 1.17
N TYR A 164 8.01 11.20 1.41
CA TYR A 164 8.69 10.35 0.43
C TYR A 164 7.97 9.00 0.33
N PRO A 165 7.83 8.38 -0.86
CA PRO A 165 8.31 8.82 -2.19
C PRO A 165 7.28 9.63 -3.00
N PHE A 166 6.23 10.16 -2.36
CA PHE A 166 5.03 10.67 -3.02
C PHE A 166 5.13 12.11 -3.56
N LYS A 167 6.23 12.82 -3.29
CA LYS A 167 6.41 14.19 -3.76
C LYS A 167 6.91 14.25 -5.21
N TYR A 168 5.98 14.30 -6.17
CA TYR A 168 6.28 14.28 -7.61
C TYR A 168 6.61 15.64 -8.25
N PHE A 169 6.22 16.76 -7.63
CA PHE A 169 6.36 18.14 -8.16
C PHE A 169 6.97 19.10 -7.14
#